data_AF-A0A6L9KQ59-F1
#
_entry.id   AF-A0A6L9KQ59-F1
#
_cell.length_a   1.000
_cell.length_b   1.000
_cell.length_c   1.000
_cell.angle_alpha   90.00
_cell.angle_beta   90.00
_cell.angle_gamma   90.00
#
_symmetry.space_group_name_H-M   'P 1'
#
loop_
_entity.id
_entity.type
_entity.pdbx_description
1 polymer ?
#
loop_
_entity_poly.entity_id
_entity_poly.type
_entity_poly.pdbx_seq_one_letter_code
_entity_poly.pdbx_strand_id
1 'polypeptide(L)'
;MNFMNSLGDGWTIYLWLVAGGMILIACAYWMRWAAKNGQFNEDIKYLVFTEADRPKMKPAEYAKSREVLKEQEELRVKFLEQQAQSQIKSK
;
A
#
# COMPACT_ATOMS: atom_id res chain seq x y z
N MET A 1 -30.83 8.47 -30.37
CA MET A 1 -30.18 9.80 -30.32
C MET A 1 -31.06 10.93 -29.76
N ASN A 2 -32.39 10.79 -29.65
CA ASN A 2 -33.26 11.87 -29.14
C ASN A 2 -33.19 12.14 -27.62
N PHE A 3 -32.85 11.14 -26.80
CA PHE A 3 -32.82 11.29 -25.33
C PHE A 3 -31.66 12.17 -24.83
N MET A 4 -30.46 12.00 -25.41
CA MET A 4 -29.28 12.79 -25.04
C MET A 4 -29.41 14.26 -25.45
N ASN A 5 -30.22 14.56 -26.48
CA ASN A 5 -30.52 15.92 -26.93
C ASN A 5 -31.66 16.59 -26.13
N SER A 6 -32.45 15.84 -25.35
CA SER A 6 -33.50 16.40 -24.49
C SER A 6 -32.99 16.76 -23.09
N LEU A 7 -31.81 16.24 -22.71
CA LEU A 7 -31.08 16.63 -21.52
C LEU A 7 -30.36 17.94 -21.88
N GLY A 8 -30.92 19.08 -21.47
CA GLY A 8 -30.40 20.41 -21.81
C GLY A 8 -28.88 20.55 -21.64
N ASP A 9 -28.33 21.49 -22.40
CA ASP A 9 -26.88 21.73 -22.53
C ASP A 9 -26.27 22.00 -21.15
N GLY A 10 -25.60 20.99 -20.58
CA GLY A 10 -25.12 21.03 -19.19
C GLY A 10 -25.18 19.70 -18.44
N TRP A 11 -25.85 18.67 -18.95
CA TRP A 11 -25.94 17.37 -18.25
C TRP A 11 -24.59 16.67 -18.05
N THR A 12 -23.61 16.97 -18.89
CA THR A 12 -22.24 16.45 -18.82
C THR A 12 -21.54 16.81 -17.51
N ILE A 13 -21.87 17.95 -16.89
CA ILE A 13 -21.26 18.34 -15.60
C ILE A 13 -21.61 17.35 -14.49
N TYR A 14 -22.82 16.79 -14.51
CA TYR A 14 -23.24 15.82 -13.50
C TYR A 14 -22.50 14.50 -13.66
N LEU A 15 -22.20 14.07 -14.90
CA LEU A 15 -21.33 12.92 -15.13
C LEU A 15 -19.92 13.17 -14.57
N TRP A 16 -19.35 14.36 -14.82
CA TRP A 16 -18.03 14.71 -14.30
C TRP A 16 -18.00 14.76 -12.77
N LEU A 17 -19.06 15.23 -12.13
CA LEU A 17 -19.19 15.22 -10.67
C LEU A 17 -19.25 13.80 -10.12
N VAL A 18 -20.03 12.90 -10.73
CA VAL A 18 -20.10 11.49 -10.33
C VAL A 18 -18.75 10.80 -10.54
N ALA A 19 -18.12 11.01 -11.70
CA ALA A 19 -16.80 10.45 -11.99
C ALA A 19 -15.74 10.94 -10.98
N GLY A 20 -15.72 12.24 -10.69
CA GLY A 20 -14.83 12.83 -9.67
C GLY A 20 -15.08 12.24 -8.28
N GLY A 21 -16.34 12.11 -7.88
CA GLY A 21 -16.71 11.47 -6.61
C GLY A 21 -16.25 10.02 -6.51
N MET A 22 -16.43 9.24 -7.58
CA MET A 22 -15.98 7.85 -7.64
C MET A 22 -14.46 7.72 -7.55
N ILE A 23 -13.70 8.64 -8.16
CA ILE A 23 -12.24 8.67 -8.05
C ILE A 23 -11.82 8.91 -6.60
N LEU A 24 -12.45 9.87 -5.89
CA LEU A 24 -12.15 10.13 -4.48
C LEU A 24 -12.44 8.91 -3.59
N ILE A 25 -13.57 8.24 -3.81
CA ILE A 25 -13.94 7.02 -3.10
C ILE A 25 -12.92 5.91 -3.36
N ALA A 26 -12.52 5.72 -4.62
CA ALA A 26 -11.51 4.73 -4.98
C ALA A 26 -10.17 5.04 -4.28
N CYS A 27 -9.68 6.28 -4.34
CA CYS A 27 -8.46 6.69 -3.64
C CYS A 27 -8.54 6.43 -2.13
N ALA A 28 -9.66 6.78 -1.48
CA ALA A 28 -9.86 6.54 -0.06
C ALA A 28 -9.84 5.04 0.29
N TYR A 29 -10.49 4.21 -0.53
CA TYR A 29 -10.47 2.76 -0.38
C TYR A 29 -9.05 2.20 -0.50
N TRP A 30 -8.32 2.60 -1.55
CA TRP A 30 -6.95 2.13 -1.78
C TRP A 30 -5.97 2.60 -0.71
N MET A 31 -6.07 3.86 -0.24
CA MET A 31 -5.26 4.34 0.88
C MET A 31 -5.55 3.55 2.16
N ARG A 32 -6.81 3.26 2.46
CA ARG A 32 -7.19 2.44 3.62
C ARG A 32 -6.67 1.01 3.50
N TRP A 33 -6.73 0.42 2.31
CA TRP A 33 -6.17 -0.90 2.04
C TRP A 33 -4.63 -0.89 2.19
N ALA A 34 -3.95 0.08 1.61
CA ALA A 34 -2.49 0.22 1.69
C ALA A 34 -2.00 0.42 3.12
N ALA A 35 -2.72 1.22 3.92
CA ALA A 35 -2.44 1.40 5.35
C ALA A 35 -2.56 0.09 6.13
N LYS A 36 -3.57 -0.74 5.83
CA LYS A 36 -3.76 -2.05 6.49
C LYS A 36 -2.74 -3.11 6.07
N ASN A 37 -2.21 -3.02 4.86
CA ASN A 37 -1.24 -3.98 4.32
C ASN A 37 0.21 -3.50 4.43
N GLY A 38 0.47 -2.48 5.25
CA GLY A 38 1.84 -2.02 5.54
C GLY A 38 2.57 -1.39 4.35
N GLN A 39 1.85 -0.93 3.32
CA GLN A 39 2.44 -0.32 2.12
C GLN A 39 3.05 1.06 2.41
N PHE A 40 2.50 1.77 3.39
CA PHE A 40 3.07 3.01 3.92
C PHE A 40 3.91 2.72 5.18
N ASN A 41 5.04 2.04 5.01
CA ASN A 41 6.01 1.90 6.09
C ASN A 41 7.22 2.78 5.83
N GLU A 42 7.44 3.79 6.68
CA GLU A 42 8.59 4.69 6.60
C GLU A 42 9.92 3.93 6.77
N ASP A 43 9.87 2.76 7.41
CA ASP A 43 11.03 1.92 7.66
C ASP A 43 11.55 1.19 6.40
N ILE A 44 10.86 1.32 5.25
CA ILE A 44 11.37 0.81 3.96
C ILE A 44 12.75 1.38 3.60
N LYS A 45 13.07 2.59 4.07
CA LYS A 45 14.40 3.18 3.89
C LYS A 45 15.50 2.30 4.48
N TYR A 46 15.21 1.59 5.56
CA TYR A 46 16.16 0.74 6.24
C TYR A 46 16.34 -0.64 5.61
N LEU A 47 15.39 -1.07 4.77
CA LEU A 47 15.49 -2.32 4.00
C LEU A 47 16.45 -2.19 2.80
N VAL A 48 16.72 -0.97 2.33
CA VAL A 48 17.62 -0.73 1.19
C VAL A 48 19.07 -0.57 1.64
N PHE A 49 19.31 -0.27 2.91
CA PHE A 49 20.68 -0.09 3.43
C PHE A 49 21.42 -1.41 3.53
N THR A 50 22.66 -1.38 3.04
CA THR A 50 23.58 -2.52 3.11
C THR A 50 24.63 -2.31 4.19
N GLU A 51 25.35 -3.37 4.57
CA GLU A 51 26.49 -3.28 5.51
C GLU A 51 27.55 -2.27 5.02
N ALA A 52 27.70 -2.08 3.71
CA ALA A 52 28.63 -1.13 3.11
C ALA A 52 28.23 0.34 3.35
N ASP A 53 26.97 0.61 3.67
CA ASP A 53 26.47 1.96 3.95
C ASP A 53 26.60 2.36 5.43
N ARG A 54 26.97 1.42 6.31
CA ARG A 54 27.26 1.66 7.73
C ARG A 54 28.12 2.91 8.03
N PRO A 55 29.24 3.19 7.34
CA PRO A 55 30.04 4.40 7.63
C PRO A 55 29.34 5.71 7.25
N LYS A 56 28.27 5.67 6.46
CA LYS A 56 27.47 6.85 6.07
C LYS A 56 26.27 7.09 6.99
N MET A 57 26.03 6.19 7.96
CA MET A 57 24.89 6.24 8.85
C MET A 57 25.30 6.71 10.24
N LYS A 58 24.40 7.42 10.93
CA LYS A 58 24.59 7.66 12.37
C LYS A 58 24.44 6.33 13.13
N PRO A 59 25.14 6.12 14.25
CA PRO A 59 25.02 4.89 15.04
C PRO A 59 23.57 4.53 15.42
N ALA A 60 22.74 5.54 15.70
CA ALA A 60 21.32 5.37 16.02
C ALA A 60 20.47 4.90 14.82
N GLU A 61 20.76 5.38 13.61
CA GLU A 61 20.05 4.97 12.39
C GLU A 61 20.42 3.53 12.00
N TYR A 62 21.68 3.15 12.23
CA TYR A 62 22.12 1.77 12.04
C TYR A 62 21.48 0.82 13.05
N ALA A 63 21.37 1.22 14.33
CA ALA A 63 20.65 0.41 15.31
C ALA A 63 19.19 0.20 14.90
N LYS A 64 18.50 1.27 14.46
CA LYS A 64 17.13 1.20 13.97
C LYS A 64 17.00 0.31 12.73
N SER A 65 17.96 0.34 11.80
CA SER A 65 17.90 -0.52 10.62
C SER A 65 17.98 -2.00 10.97
N ARG A 66 18.78 -2.38 11.97
CA ARG A 66 18.85 -3.77 12.45
C ARG A 66 17.56 -4.22 13.12
N GLU A 67 16.91 -3.35 13.89
CA GLU A 67 15.60 -3.64 14.48
C GLU A 67 14.54 -3.88 13.40
N VAL A 68 14.48 -3.01 12.39
CA VAL A 68 13.53 -3.14 11.27
C VAL A 68 13.76 -4.43 10.50
N LEU A 69 15.01 -4.77 10.18
CA LEU A 69 15.32 -6.01 9.46
C LEU A 69 14.86 -7.25 10.23
N LYS A 70 15.03 -7.25 11.56
CA LYS A 70 14.57 -8.34 12.42
C LYS A 70 13.05 -8.47 12.39
N GLU A 71 12.33 -7.35 12.53
CA GLU A 71 10.86 -7.35 12.47
C GLU A 71 10.35 -7.86 11.12
N GLN A 72 11.00 -7.48 10.01
CA GLN A 72 10.64 -7.94 8.67
C GLN A 72 10.89 -9.44 8.47
N GLU A 73 11.98 -9.96 9.02
CA GLU A 73 12.27 -11.40 8.99
C GLU A 73 11.22 -12.20 9.79
N GLU A 74 10.83 -11.71 10.97
CA GLU A 74 9.76 -12.32 11.77
C GLU A 74 8.39 -12.30 11.05
N LEU A 75 8.05 -11.19 10.39
CA LEU A 75 6.83 -11.10 9.58
C LEU A 75 6.87 -12.08 8.40
N ARG A 76 8.02 -12.21 7.74
CA ARG A 76 8.21 -13.16 6.64
C ARG A 76 8.00 -14.60 7.09
N VAL A 77 8.57 -15.00 8.23
CA VAL A 77 8.40 -16.35 8.79
C VAL A 77 6.92 -16.63 9.06
N LYS A 78 6.22 -15.72 9.75
CA LYS A 78 4.78 -15.87 10.03
C LYS A 78 3.95 -16.00 8.76
N PHE A 79 4.26 -15.22 7.72
CA PHE A 79 3.57 -15.30 6.44
C PHE A 79 3.80 -16.65 5.73
N LEU A 80 5.04 -17.15 5.72
CA LEU A 80 5.38 -18.45 5.13
C LEU A 80 4.70 -19.60 5.88
N GLU A 81 4.64 -19.53 7.21
CA GLU A 81 3.90 -20.50 8.03
C GLU A 81 2.41 -20.53 7.70
N GLN A 82 1.78 -19.35 7.58
CA GLN A 82 0.37 -19.24 7.18
C GLN A 82 0.14 -19.79 5.76
N GLN A 83 1.07 -19.52 4.83
CA GLN A 83 1.00 -20.05 3.48
C GLN A 83 1.15 -21.58 3.46
N ALA A 84 2.06 -22.14 4.25
CA ALA A 84 2.22 -23.60 4.38
C ALA A 84 0.96 -24.24 4.97
N GLN A 85 0.37 -23.66 6.02
CA GLN A 85 -0.86 -24.17 6.64
C GLN A 85 -2.07 -24.13 5.71
N SER A 86 -2.22 -23.05 4.92
CA SER A 86 -3.32 -22.95 3.94
C SER A 86 -3.18 -23.96 2.81
N GLN A 87 -1.96 -24.26 2.34
CA GLN A 87 -1.73 -25.33 1.36
C GLN A 87 -2.03 -26.72 1.90
N ILE A 88 -1.71 -26.99 3.17
CA ILE A 88 -2.06 -28.27 3.82
C ILE A 88 -3.57 -28.43 3.95
N LYS A 89 -4.32 -27.37 4.31
CA LYS A 89 -5.79 -27.42 4.44
C LYS A 89 -6.53 -27.51 3.10
N SER A 90 -5.89 -27.13 2.00
CA SER A 90 -6.48 -27.17 0.65
C SER A 90 -6.26 -28.51 -0.08
N LYS A 91 -5.50 -29.44 0.51
CA LYS A 91 -5.31 -30.81 0.05
C LYS A 91 -6.15 -31.76 0.88
#